data_AF-A0A558FMX8-F1
#
_entry.id   AF-A0A558FMX8-F1
#
_cell.length_a   1.000
_cell.length_b   1.000
_cell.length_c   1.000
_cell.angle_alpha   90.00
_cell.angle_beta   90.00
_cell.angle_gamma   90.00
#
_symmetry.space_group_name_H-M   'P 1'
#
loop_
_entity.id
_entity.type
_entity.pdbx_description
1 polymer ?
#
loop_
_entity_poly.entity_id
_entity_poly.type
_entity_poly.pdbx_seq_one_letter_code
_entity_poly.pdbx_strand_id
1 'polypeptide(L)' 'MQITLAIKCPTCLSDSIKKNGIKVDGKQNYQCKDCKRQFIG' A
#
# COMPACT_ATOMS: atom_id res chain seq x y z
N MET A 1 4.26 -22.64 0.67
CA MET A 1 4.95 -21.45 0.12
C MET A 1 4.00 -20.27 0.25
N GLN A 2 4.30 -19.27 1.09
CA GLN A 2 3.48 -18.05 1.18
C GLN A 2 3.89 -17.12 0.04
N ILE A 3 3.01 -16.93 -0.94
CA ILE A 3 3.21 -15.95 -2.01
C ILE A 3 2.81 -14.59 -1.44
N THR A 4 3.77 -13.89 -0.84
CA THR A 4 3.60 -12.46 -0.53
C THR A 4 3.70 -11.68 -1.84
N LEU A 5 2.54 -11.32 -2.41
CA LEU A 5 2.48 -10.37 -3.52
C LEU A 5 3.04 -9.04 -3.00
N ALA A 6 4.22 -8.64 -3.49
CA ALA A 6 4.89 -7.42 -3.04
C ALA A 6 4.09 -6.19 -3.48
N ILE A 7 3.44 -5.52 -2.53
CA ILE A 7 2.69 -4.29 -2.79
C ILE A 7 3.69 -3.15 -2.97
N LYS A 8 3.73 -2.58 -4.18
CA LYS A 8 4.54 -1.41 -4.53
C LYS A 8 3.69 -0.15 -4.62
N CYS A 9 4.32 1.00 -4.46
CA CYS A 9 3.65 2.28 -4.68
C CYS A 9 3.29 2.43 -6.17
N PRO A 10 2.03 2.71 -6.53
CA PRO A 10 1.64 2.90 -7.93
C PRO A 10 2.17 4.20 -8.56
N THR A 11 2.72 5.10 -7.75
CA THR A 11 3.22 6.41 -8.22
C THR A 11 4.74 6.43 -8.36
N CYS A 12 5.48 5.94 -7.36
CA CYS A 12 6.94 5.98 -7.38
C CYS A 12 7.62 4.61 -7.40
N LEU A 13 6.85 3.52 -7.52
CA LEU A 13 7.32 2.12 -7.54
C LEU A 13 8.10 1.65 -6.30
N SER A 14 8.20 2.51 -5.27
CA SER A 14 8.83 2.17 -3.99
C SER A 14 8.14 1.00 -3.30
N ASP A 15 8.94 0.13 -2.70
CA ASP A 15 8.53 -0.96 -1.81
C ASP A 15 8.28 -0.49 -0.37
N SER A 16 8.58 0.77 -0.06
CA SER A 16 8.46 1.36 1.28
C SER A 16 7.01 1.73 1.60
N ILE A 17 6.19 0.72 1.90
CA ILE A 17 4.74 0.84 2.13
C ILE A 17 4.37 0.54 3.59
N LYS A 18 3.43 1.30 4.16
CA LYS A 18 2.76 0.97 5.43
C LYS A 18 1.26 0.74 5.23
N LYS A 19 0.67 -0.11 6.07
CA LYS A 19 -0.80 -0.18 6.23
C LYS A 19 -1.29 1.11 6.90
N ASN A 20 -2.26 1.78 6.29
CA ASN A 20 -2.77 3.09 6.69
C ASN A 20 -4.28 3.05 6.96
N GLY A 21 -4.69 2.09 7.79
CA GLY A 21 -6.09 1.85 8.15
C GLY A 21 -6.89 1.09 7.08
N ILE A 22 -8.17 0.95 7.32
CA ILE A 22 -9.15 0.33 6.41
C ILE A 22 -10.14 1.43 6.00
N LYS A 23 -10.51 1.48 4.72
CA LYS A 23 -11.52 2.41 4.21
C LYS A 23 -12.93 1.97 4.63
N VAL A 24 -13.91 2.86 4.47
CA VAL A 24 -15.32 2.58 4.80
C VAL A 24 -15.89 1.39 4.01
N ASP A 25 -15.36 1.11 2.82
CA ASP A 25 -15.73 -0.02 1.97
C ASP A 25 -15.03 -1.35 2.36
N GLY A 26 -14.32 -1.36 3.49
CA GLY A 26 -13.62 -2.54 4.02
C GLY A 26 -12.27 -2.83 3.37
N LYS A 27 -11.83 -2.04 2.39
CA LYS A 27 -10.55 -2.28 1.70
C LYS A 27 -9.36 -1.75 2.50
N GLN A 28 -8.24 -2.46 2.45
CA GLN A 28 -7.00 -2.06 3.09
C GLN A 28 -6.44 -0.82 2.38
N ASN A 29 -6.24 0.26 3.14
CA ASN A 29 -5.55 1.45 2.67
C ASN A 29 -4.05 1.31 2.95
N TYR A 30 -3.23 1.68 1.99
CA TYR A 30 -1.77 1.70 2.10
C TYR A 30 -1.27 3.12 1.93
N GLN A 31 -0.13 3.43 2.53
CA GLN A 31 0.57 4.69 2.31
C GLN A 31 2.05 4.42 1.99
N CYS A 32 2.54 4.99 0.89
CA CYS A 32 3.96 5.02 0.58
C CYS A 32 4.69 5.97 1.54
N LYS A 33 5.79 5.53 2.13
CA LYS A 33 6.60 6.36 3.05
C LYS A 33 7.42 7.41 2.29
N ASP A 34 7.72 7.18 1.02
CA ASP A 34 8.59 8.05 0.23
C ASP A 34 7.80 9.19 -0.41
N CYS A 35 6.82 8.87 -1.28
CA CYS A 35 6.02 9.90 -1.95
C CYS A 35 4.72 10.28 -1.21
N LYS A 36 4.46 9.69 -0.04
CA LYS A 36 3.26 9.91 0.81
C LYS A 36 1.91 9.55 0.16
N ARG A 37 1.89 9.04 -1.08
CA ARG A 37 0.69 8.57 -1.77
C ARG A 37 -0.04 7.51 -0.95
N GLN A 38 -1.34 7.71 -0.76
CA GLN A 38 -2.23 6.68 -0.25
C GLN A 38 -2.91 5.95 -1.40
N PHE A 39 -3.09 4.64 -1.32
CA PHE A 39 -3.72 3.84 -2.36
C PHE A 39 -4.32 2.56 -1.77
N ILE A 40 -5.24 1.95 -2.51
CA ILE A 40 -5.82 0.66 -2.17
C ILE A 40 -5.02 -0.43 -2.88
N GLY A 41 -4.66 -1.47 -2.15
CA GLY A 41 -3.96 -2.64 -2.68
C GLY A 41 -4.92 -3.74 -3.10
#